data_AF-A0A9E2CHX3-F1
#
_entry.id   AF-A0A9E2CHX3-F1
#
_cell.length_a   1.000
_cell.length_b   1.000
_cell.length_c   1.000
_cell.angle_alpha   90.00
_cell.angle_beta   90.00
_cell.angle_gamma   90.00
#
_symmetry.space_group_name_H-M   'P 1'
#
loop_
_entity.id
_entity.type
_entity.pdbx_description
1 polymer ?
#
loop_
_entity_poly.entity_id
_entity_poly.type
_entity_poly.pdbx_seq_one_letter_code
_entity_poly.pdbx_strand_id
1 'polypeptide(L)'
;MNGSTKVLATHVQRQGVVYLRQSSPKQVLHNRESAVNQRALRERLLELGWPKNQIVVIDEDQGLSGKHASGREGFQKLAADVGLGKVGIVM
;
A
#
# COMPACT_ATOMS: atom_id res chain seq x y z
N MET A 1 -6.50 -20.77 4.74
CA MET A 1 -6.98 -19.69 3.83
C MET A 1 -8.14 -18.95 4.51
N ASN A 2 -7.88 -17.99 5.42
CA ASN A 2 -8.94 -17.34 6.24
C ASN A 2 -8.91 -15.80 6.13
N GLY A 3 -8.81 -15.28 4.90
CA GLY A 3 -8.77 -13.83 4.65
C GLY A 3 -10.07 -13.26 4.08
N SER A 4 -10.84 -14.04 3.32
CA SER A 4 -12.02 -13.53 2.61
C SER A 4 -13.14 -13.08 3.54
N THR A 5 -13.26 -13.68 4.73
CA THR A 5 -14.30 -13.33 5.71
C THR A 5 -14.08 -11.97 6.40
N LYS A 6 -12.87 -11.40 6.31
CA LYS A 6 -12.54 -10.09 6.91
C LYS A 6 -12.79 -8.91 5.96
N VAL A 7 -12.96 -9.17 4.66
CA VAL A 7 -13.24 -8.14 3.67
C VAL A 7 -14.75 -8.09 3.44
N LEU A 8 -15.36 -6.99 3.86
CA LEU A 8 -16.79 -6.74 3.67
C LEU A 8 -17.01 -5.89 2.40
N ALA A 9 -18.21 -5.94 1.84
CA ALA A 9 -18.58 -5.13 0.68
C ALA A 9 -18.38 -3.61 0.94
N THR A 10 -18.59 -3.16 2.18
CA THR A 10 -18.33 -1.78 2.60
C THR A 10 -16.85 -1.40 2.56
N HIS A 11 -15.93 -2.36 2.70
CA HIS A 11 -14.49 -2.12 2.54
C HIS A 11 -14.13 -1.94 1.06
N VAL A 12 -14.75 -2.72 0.18
CA VAL A 12 -14.49 -2.70 -1.28
C VAL A 12 -15.00 -1.42 -1.96
N GLN A 13 -15.93 -0.70 -1.33
CA GLN A 13 -16.39 0.63 -1.77
C GLN A 13 -15.40 1.77 -1.47
N ARG A 14 -14.35 1.49 -0.69
CA ARG A 14 -13.29 2.42 -0.30
C ARG A 14 -12.00 2.09 -1.05
N GLN A 15 -11.01 2.95 -0.97
CA GLN A 15 -9.72 2.69 -1.61
C GLN A 15 -9.01 1.48 -0.97
N GLY A 16 -8.43 0.63 -1.82
CA GLY A 16 -7.49 -0.40 -1.40
C GLY A 16 -6.08 0.11 -1.65
N VAL A 17 -5.25 0.18 -0.61
CA VAL A 17 -3.91 0.76 -0.73
C VAL A 17 -2.85 -0.33 -0.63
N VAL A 18 -1.89 -0.33 -1.56
CA VAL A 18 -0.64 -1.08 -1.45
C VAL A 18 0.44 -0.09 -1.02
N TYR A 19 0.99 -0.27 0.18
CA TYR A 19 1.99 0.64 0.77
C TYR A 19 3.29 -0.11 1.03
N LEU A 20 4.36 0.27 0.34
CA LEU A 20 5.66 -0.36 0.50
C LEU A 20 6.72 0.64 0.92
N ARG A 21 7.37 0.34 2.04
CA ARG A 21 8.51 1.09 2.54
C ARG A 21 9.81 0.33 2.28
N GLN A 22 10.78 0.96 1.63
CA GLN A 22 12.13 0.43 1.48
C GLN A 22 13.10 1.16 2.44
N SER A 23 13.80 0.40 3.28
CA SER A 23 14.58 0.93 4.41
C SER A 23 15.96 1.49 4.06
N SER A 24 16.45 1.38 2.81
CA SER A 24 17.72 2.01 2.43
C SER A 24 17.90 2.23 0.92
N PRO A 25 18.66 3.26 0.49
CA PRO A 25 19.03 3.47 -0.91
C PRO A 25 19.73 2.26 -1.56
N LYS A 26 20.51 1.53 -0.77
CA LYS A 26 21.22 0.31 -1.22
C LYS A 26 20.25 -0.83 -1.53
N GLN A 27 19.11 -0.89 -0.87
CA GLN A 27 18.06 -1.88 -1.16
C GLN A 27 17.25 -1.50 -2.40
N VAL A 28 17.00 -0.22 -2.64
CA VAL A 28 16.27 0.26 -3.83
C VAL A 28 16.99 -0.14 -5.14
N LEU A 29 18.32 -0.01 -5.17
CA LEU A 29 19.15 -0.36 -6.34
C LEU A 29 19.11 -1.86 -6.73
N HIS A 30 18.77 -2.76 -5.80
CA HIS A 30 18.81 -4.21 -6.01
C HIS A 30 17.42 -4.88 -6.03
N ASN A 31 16.34 -4.18 -5.65
CA ASN A 31 15.05 -4.81 -5.35
C ASN A 31 14.09 -4.90 -6.54
N ARG A 32 14.43 -5.73 -7.54
CA ARG A 32 13.45 -6.24 -8.52
C ARG A 32 12.25 -6.92 -7.84
N GLU A 33 12.46 -7.51 -6.67
CA GLU A 33 11.41 -8.15 -5.86
C GLU A 33 10.35 -7.16 -5.38
N SER A 34 10.66 -5.87 -5.21
CA SER A 34 9.68 -4.87 -4.76
C SER A 34 8.58 -4.65 -5.81
N ALA A 35 8.96 -4.59 -7.10
CA ALA A 35 7.98 -4.46 -8.18
C ALA A 35 7.12 -5.73 -8.33
N VAL A 36 7.71 -6.91 -8.11
CA VAL A 36 6.99 -8.18 -8.09
C VAL A 36 6.00 -8.23 -6.93
N ASN A 37 6.42 -7.80 -5.74
CA ASN A 37 5.57 -7.74 -4.56
C ASN A 37 4.44 -6.71 -4.73
N GLN A 38 4.71 -5.52 -5.29
CA GLN A 38 3.67 -4.54 -5.64
C GLN A 38 2.60 -5.14 -6.55
N ARG A 39 3.04 -5.82 -7.60
CA ARG A 39 2.15 -6.47 -8.55
C ARG A 39 1.34 -7.57 -7.85
N ALA A 40 1.97 -8.42 -7.05
CA ALA A 40 1.29 -9.49 -6.32
C ALA A 40 0.23 -8.95 -5.34
N LEU A 41 0.54 -7.88 -4.58
CA LEU A 41 -0.40 -7.25 -3.66
C LEU A 41 -1.55 -6.55 -4.39
N ARG A 42 -1.27 -5.93 -5.53
CA ARG A 42 -2.30 -5.35 -6.40
C ARG A 42 -3.24 -6.43 -6.95
N GLU A 43 -2.70 -7.52 -7.50
CA GLU A 43 -3.52 -8.64 -7.98
C GLU A 43 -4.37 -9.22 -6.84
N ARG A 44 -3.80 -9.29 -5.62
CA ARG A 44 -4.55 -9.73 -4.46
C ARG A 44 -5.74 -8.83 -4.12
N LEU A 45 -5.61 -7.51 -4.26
CA LEU A 45 -6.74 -6.59 -4.09
C LEU A 45 -7.83 -6.79 -5.16
N LEU A 46 -7.42 -7.07 -6.41
CA LEU A 46 -8.36 -7.39 -7.49
C LEU A 46 -9.13 -8.69 -7.18
N GLU A 47 -8.45 -9.73 -6.71
CA GLU A 47 -9.08 -10.99 -6.29
C GLU A 47 -10.06 -10.81 -5.12
N LEU A 48 -9.82 -9.81 -4.27
CA LEU A 48 -10.70 -9.46 -3.16
C LEU A 48 -11.87 -8.55 -3.57
N GLY A 49 -11.95 -8.16 -4.84
CA GLY A 49 -13.08 -7.44 -5.42
C GLY A 49 -12.88 -5.94 -5.60
N TRP A 50 -11.72 -5.38 -5.27
CA TRP A 50 -11.46 -3.96 -5.52
C TRP A 50 -11.41 -3.67 -7.03
N PRO A 51 -12.11 -2.63 -7.51
CA PRO A 51 -11.98 -2.23 -8.90
C PRO A 51 -10.61 -1.55 -9.13
N LYS A 52 -10.04 -1.74 -10.32
CA LYS A 52 -8.70 -1.24 -10.68
C LYS A 52 -8.49 0.25 -10.41
N ASN A 53 -9.54 1.07 -10.51
CA ASN A 53 -9.50 2.52 -10.29
C ASN A 53 -9.54 2.93 -8.80
N GLN A 54 -9.82 2.00 -7.88
CA GLN A 54 -9.79 2.25 -6.44
C GLN A 54 -8.55 1.66 -5.76
N ILE A 55 -7.66 1.03 -6.53
CA ILE A 55 -6.38 0.55 -6.00
C ILE A 55 -5.33 1.65 -6.14
N VAL A 56 -4.76 2.05 -5.01
CA VAL A 56 -3.69 3.06 -4.94
C VAL A 56 -2.40 2.38 -4.52
N VAL A 57 -1.32 2.62 -5.24
CA VAL A 57 0.02 2.16 -4.86
C VAL A 57 0.79 3.37 -4.36
N ILE A 58 1.34 3.28 -3.16
CA ILE A 58 2.18 4.33 -2.55
C ILE A 58 3.58 3.73 -2.38
N ASP A 59 4.52 4.22 -3.18
CA ASP A 59 5.93 3.84 -3.19
C ASP A 59 6.88 5.03 -2.97
N GLU A 60 6.31 6.20 -2.64
CA GLU A 60 7.02 7.48 -2.45
C GLU A 60 8.04 7.45 -1.29
N ASP A 61 7.94 6.49 -0.37
CA ASP A 61 8.81 6.38 0.81
C ASP A 61 10.04 5.47 0.60
N GLN A 62 10.46 5.25 -0.64
CA GLN A 62 11.64 4.42 -0.96
C GLN A 62 12.96 5.20 -0.84
N GLY A 63 13.94 4.63 -0.11
CA GLY A 63 15.29 5.19 -0.03
C GLY A 63 15.51 6.22 1.08
N LEU A 64 14.49 6.50 1.89
CA LEU A 64 14.61 7.40 3.04
C LEU A 64 15.17 6.64 4.25
N SER A 65 16.47 6.81 4.52
CA SER A 65 17.07 6.32 5.75
C SER A 65 16.37 6.95 6.97
N GLY A 66 16.15 6.18 8.04
CA GLY A 66 15.39 6.59 9.22
C GLY A 66 15.94 7.77 10.06
N LYS A 67 16.86 8.58 9.51
CA LYS A 67 17.50 9.73 10.19
C LYS A 67 16.76 11.05 10.02
N HIS A 68 15.78 11.15 9.12
CA HIS A 68 15.01 12.38 8.96
C HIS A 68 13.51 12.08 8.99
N ALA A 69 12.79 12.74 9.90
CA ALA A 69 11.33 12.75 9.92
C ALA A 69 10.72 13.48 8.70
N SER A 70 11.54 14.19 7.91
CA SER A 70 11.18 14.83 6.66
C SER A 70 11.33 13.84 5.49
N GLY A 71 10.21 13.45 4.88
CA GLY A 71 10.18 12.57 3.70
C GLY A 71 9.04 11.55 3.70
N ARG A 72 8.24 11.44 4.77
CA ARG A 72 7.16 10.44 4.90
C ARG A 72 5.81 10.94 4.40
N GLU A 73 5.78 11.63 3.27
CA GLU A 73 4.54 12.23 2.75
C GLU A 73 3.52 11.16 2.37
N GLY A 74 3.99 10.04 1.78
CA GLY A 74 3.15 8.89 1.45
C GLY A 74 2.50 8.26 2.68
N PHE A 75 3.29 8.02 3.74
CA PHE A 75 2.76 7.53 5.03
C PHE A 75 1.78 8.52 5.69
N GLN A 76 2.10 9.81 5.74
CA GLN A 76 1.25 10.82 6.38
C GLN A 76 -0.10 10.92 5.67
N LYS A 77 -0.09 10.93 4.34
CA LYS A 77 -1.30 10.92 3.53
C LYS A 77 -2.12 9.65 3.75
N LEU A 78 -1.47 8.49 3.74
CA LEU A 78 -2.13 7.21 4.04
C LEU A 78 -2.77 7.22 5.42
N ALA A 79 -2.04 7.67 6.45
CA ALA A 79 -2.55 7.74 7.82
C ALA A 79 -3.77 8.67 7.91
N ALA A 80 -3.75 9.81 7.22
CA ALA A 80 -4.90 10.71 7.15
C ALA A 80 -6.09 10.06 6.42
N ASP A 81 -5.88 9.41 5.28
CA ASP A 81 -6.95 8.77 4.51
C ASP A 81 -7.57 7.56 5.24
N VAL A 82 -6.78 6.83 6.03
CA VAL A 82 -7.28 5.81 6.96
C VAL A 82 -8.12 6.46 8.06
N GLY A 83 -7.63 7.52 8.70
CA GLY A 83 -8.35 8.24 9.76
C GLY A 83 -9.67 8.86 9.27
N LEU A 84 -9.73 9.28 8.01
CA LEU A 84 -10.93 9.79 7.35
C LEU A 84 -11.87 8.68 6.83
N GLY A 85 -11.52 7.41 7.01
CA GLY A 85 -12.33 6.27 6.57
C GLY A 85 -12.42 6.11 5.05
N LYS A 86 -11.47 6.66 4.29
CA LYS A 86 -11.41 6.54 2.81
C LYS A 86 -10.74 5.25 2.35
N VAL A 87 -10.02 4.58 3.24
CA VAL A 87 -9.29 3.34 2.97
C VAL A 87 -10.04 2.15 3.57
N GLY A 88 -10.30 1.14 2.75
CA GLY A 88 -10.94 -0.11 3.17
C GLY A 88 -9.94 -1.18 3.58
N ILE A 89 -8.71 -1.10 3.07
CA ILE A 89 -7.61 -2.00 3.41
C ILE A 89 -6.25 -1.37 3.05
N VAL A 90 -5.23 -1.72 3.81
CA VAL A 90 -3.82 -1.46 3.50
C VAL A 90 -3.10 -2.81 3.40
N MET A 91 -2.32 -2.99 2.33
CA MET A 91 -1.46 -4.15 2.08
C MET A 91 0.01 -3.76 2.05
#